data_AF-A0A9D8FSM8-F1
#
_entry.id   AF-A0A9D8FSM8-F1
#
_cell.length_a   1.000
_cell.length_b   1.000
_cell.length_c   1.000
_cell.angle_alpha   90.00
_cell.angle_beta   90.00
_cell.angle_gamma   90.00
#
_symmetry.space_group_name_H-M   'P 1'
#
loop_
_entity.id
_entity.type
_entity.pdbx_description
1 polymer ?
#
loop_
_entity_poly.entity_id
_entity_poly.type
_entity_poly.pdbx_seq_one_letter_code
_entity_poly.pdbx_strand_id
1 'polypeptide(L)'
;MTEITIEIPDKLNKIVPVLKKPFLLRTIRNLAKTKIEEDKQQLKEAEKYIRDFETRYNKTFDEFKEKFSNEADVQAHEDFVEWSFWIDVQNKLKEEINEFKKLNGG
;
A
#
# COMPACT_ATOMS: atom_id res chain seq x y z
N MET A 1 -7.32 -7.29 27.40
CA MET A 1 -6.51 -6.05 27.28
C MET A 1 -5.22 -6.47 26.62
N THR A 2 -4.97 -6.06 25.38
CA THR A 2 -3.77 -6.47 24.64
C THR A 2 -2.65 -5.46 24.91
N GLU A 3 -1.54 -5.93 25.46
CA GLU A 3 -0.36 -5.12 25.73
C GLU A 3 0.60 -5.25 24.55
N ILE A 4 1.06 -4.13 24.01
CA ILE A 4 2.02 -4.06 22.91
C ILE A 4 3.23 -3.28 23.42
N THR A 5 4.40 -3.90 23.39
CA THR A 5 5.67 -3.26 23.75
C THR A 5 6.34 -2.75 22.49
N ILE A 6 6.74 -1.49 22.49
CA ILE A 6 7.41 -0.84 21.36
C ILE A 6 8.75 -0.32 21.87
N GLU A 7 9.83 -0.68 21.20
CA GLU A 7 11.15 -0.12 21.48
C GLU A 7 11.22 1.31 20.95
N ILE A 8 11.58 2.24 21.84
CA ILE A 8 11.72 3.65 21.55
C ILE A 8 13.19 4.04 21.72
N PRO A 9 13.81 4.73 20.75
CA PRO A 9 15.17 5.23 20.88
C PRO A 9 15.38 6.04 22.16
N ASP A 10 16.54 5.91 22.80
CA ASP A 10 16.85 6.59 24.07
C ASP A 10 16.70 8.12 24.03
N LYS A 11 16.87 8.72 22.85
CA LYS A 11 16.63 10.16 22.64
C LYS A 11 15.18 10.56 22.91
N LEU A 12 14.22 9.65 22.69
CA LEU A 12 12.79 9.85 22.95
C LEU A 12 12.38 9.48 24.37
N ASN A 13 13.17 8.66 25.08
CA ASN A 13 12.89 8.27 26.48
C ASN A 13 12.77 9.47 27.43
N LYS A 14 13.41 10.61 27.12
CA LYS A 14 13.26 11.84 27.92
C LYS A 14 11.97 12.61 27.64
N ILE A 15 11.33 12.35 26.51
CA ILE A 15 10.15 13.06 26.02
C ILE A 15 8.88 12.28 26.35
N VAL A 16 8.93 10.94 26.27
CA VAL A 16 7.81 10.03 26.57
C VAL A 16 7.15 10.26 27.94
N PRO A 17 7.87 10.55 29.04
CA PRO A 17 7.27 10.88 30.33
C PRO A 17 6.44 12.17 30.31
N VAL A 18 6.78 13.11 29.43
CA VAL A 18 6.05 14.38 29.21
C VAL A 18 4.84 14.14 28.31
N LEU A 19 4.92 13.18 27.39
CA LEU A 19 3.85 12.83 26.46
C LEU A 19 2.83 11.92 27.14
N LYS A 20 1.75 12.52 27.65
CA LYS A 20 0.62 11.76 28.20
C LYS A 20 0.04 10.81 27.14
N LYS A 21 -0.43 9.63 27.57
CA LYS A 21 -1.08 8.61 26.71
C LYS A 21 -2.11 9.17 25.71
N PRO A 22 -3.01 10.12 26.05
CA PRO A 22 -3.95 10.68 25.08
C PRO A 22 -3.27 11.43 23.93
N PHE A 23 -2.15 12.10 24.19
CA PHE A 23 -1.37 12.77 23.15
C PHE A 23 -0.78 11.74 22.19
N LEU A 24 -0.15 10.68 22.70
CA LEU A 24 0.43 9.62 21.88
C LEU A 24 -0.61 8.95 20.98
N LEU A 25 -1.78 8.59 21.55
CA LEU A 25 -2.87 7.99 20.79
C LEU A 25 -3.40 8.92 19.69
N ARG A 26 -3.54 10.22 19.97
CA ARG A 26 -3.95 11.21 18.97
C ARG A 26 -2.91 11.35 17.87
N THR A 27 -1.63 11.37 18.21
CA THR A 27 -0.54 11.47 17.24
C THR A 27 -0.49 10.25 16.32
N ILE A 28 -0.60 9.04 16.88
CA ILE A 28 -0.65 7.80 16.09
C ILE A 28 -1.83 7.81 15.12
N ARG A 29 -3.03 8.23 15.56
CA ARG A 29 -4.21 8.36 14.67
C ARG A 29 -3.99 9.38 13.55
N ASN A 30 -3.40 10.52 13.86
CA ASN A 30 -3.12 11.55 12.86
C ASN A 30 -2.08 11.08 11.83
N LEU A 31 -1.04 10.36 12.28
CA LEU A 31 -0.06 9.73 11.41
C LEU A 31 -0.73 8.69 10.49
N ALA A 32 -1.58 7.82 11.06
CA ALA A 32 -2.33 6.83 10.27
C ALA A 32 -3.20 7.49 9.20
N LYS A 33 -3.88 8.60 9.50
CA LYS A 33 -4.66 9.36 8.51
C LYS A 33 -3.78 9.91 7.39
N THR A 34 -2.61 10.47 7.74
CA THR A 34 -1.68 11.03 6.76
C THR A 34 -1.18 9.93 5.83
N LYS A 35 -0.75 8.80 6.40
CA LYS A 35 -0.28 7.63 5.66
C LYS A 35 -1.36 7.07 4.72
N ILE A 36 -2.61 6.97 5.18
CA ILE A 36 -3.73 6.56 4.32
C ILE A 36 -3.89 7.47 3.10
N GLU A 37 -3.76 8.79 3.27
CA GLU A 37 -3.91 9.72 2.14
C GLU A 37 -2.72 9.61 1.16
N GLU A 38 -1.50 9.41 1.65
CA GLU A 38 -0.33 9.10 0.82
C GLU A 38 -0.53 7.81 0.02
N ASP A 39 -0.96 6.73 0.70
CA ASP A 39 -1.16 5.42 0.08
C ASP A 39 -2.30 5.46 -0.94
N LYS A 40 -3.36 6.25 -0.70
CA LYS A 40 -4.43 6.47 -1.68
C LYS A 40 -3.93 7.19 -2.93
N GLN A 41 -2.99 8.12 -2.81
CA GLN A 41 -2.40 8.80 -3.97
C GLN A 41 -1.58 7.81 -4.81
N GLN A 42 -0.73 7.01 -4.15
CA GLN A 42 0.03 5.95 -4.81
C GLN A 42 -0.88 4.87 -5.42
N LEU A 43 -1.99 4.54 -4.76
CA LEU A 43 -2.95 3.57 -5.27
C LEU A 43 -3.59 4.06 -6.57
N LYS A 44 -3.95 5.36 -6.65
CA LYS A 44 -4.47 5.96 -7.88
C LYS A 44 -3.46 5.90 -9.03
N GLU A 45 -2.17 6.07 -8.72
CA GLU A 45 -1.10 5.96 -9.70
C GLU A 45 -0.95 4.52 -10.21
N ALA A 46 -0.87 3.54 -9.30
CA ALA A 46 -0.83 2.13 -9.67
C ALA A 46 -2.06 1.71 -10.50
N GLU A 47 -3.26 2.16 -10.11
CA GLU A 47 -4.49 1.94 -10.87
C GLU A 47 -4.45 2.54 -12.28
N LYS A 48 -3.77 3.68 -12.47
CA LYS A 48 -3.60 4.28 -13.79
C LYS A 48 -2.71 3.40 -14.67
N TYR A 49 -1.55 2.97 -14.16
CA TYR A 49 -0.66 2.07 -14.90
C TYR A 49 -1.35 0.75 -15.28
N ILE A 50 -2.08 0.14 -14.34
CA ILE A 50 -2.89 -1.06 -14.60
C ILE A 50 -3.89 -0.80 -15.73
N ARG A 51 -4.66 0.29 -15.68
CA ARG A 51 -5.64 0.62 -16.73
C ARG A 51 -5.00 0.89 -18.09
N ASP A 52 -3.80 1.46 -18.12
CA ASP A 52 -3.07 1.70 -19.36
C ASP A 52 -2.71 0.35 -20.04
N PHE A 53 -2.30 -0.66 -19.26
CA PHE A 53 -2.10 -2.02 -19.78
C PHE A 53 -3.41 -2.70 -20.18
N GLU A 54 -4.46 -2.59 -19.36
CA GLU A 54 -5.78 -3.16 -19.67
C GLU A 54 -6.34 -2.61 -20.98
N THR A 55 -6.14 -1.30 -21.21
CA THR A 55 -6.53 -0.62 -22.45
C THR A 55 -5.67 -1.07 -23.62
N ARG A 56 -4.35 -1.18 -23.43
CA ARG A 56 -3.39 -1.62 -24.47
C ARG A 56 -3.72 -3.02 -24.98
N TYR A 57 -4.04 -3.94 -24.07
CA TYR A 57 -4.31 -5.35 -24.39
C TYR A 57 -5.79 -5.69 -24.54
N ASN A 58 -6.68 -4.74 -24.22
CA ASN A 58 -8.14 -4.91 -24.17
C ASN A 58 -8.58 -6.15 -23.37
N LYS A 59 -7.92 -6.36 -22.21
CA LYS A 59 -8.06 -7.50 -21.31
C LYS A 59 -7.72 -7.08 -19.90
N THR A 60 -8.23 -7.79 -18.91
CA THR A 60 -7.73 -7.73 -17.53
C THR A 60 -6.37 -8.43 -17.41
N PHE A 61 -5.65 -8.18 -16.31
CA PHE A 61 -4.36 -8.85 -16.07
C PHE A 61 -4.50 -10.38 -16.01
N ASP A 62 -5.55 -10.88 -15.37
CA ASP A 62 -5.79 -12.32 -15.25
C ASP A 62 -6.06 -12.96 -16.63
N GLU A 63 -6.89 -12.33 -17.46
CA GLU A 63 -7.15 -12.80 -18.83
C GLU A 63 -5.91 -12.72 -19.74
N PHE A 64 -5.06 -11.71 -19.51
CA PHE A 64 -3.78 -11.58 -20.20
C PHE A 64 -2.84 -12.71 -19.79
N LYS A 65 -2.69 -12.94 -18.48
CA LYS A 65 -1.84 -13.97 -17.88
C LYS A 65 -2.23 -15.39 -18.30
N GLU A 66 -3.53 -15.72 -18.33
CA GLU A 66 -4.01 -17.04 -18.76
C GLU A 66 -3.67 -17.36 -20.22
N LYS A 67 -3.63 -16.34 -21.06
CA LYS A 67 -3.35 -16.47 -22.50
C LYS A 67 -1.89 -16.16 -22.85
N PHE A 68 -1.06 -15.88 -21.84
CA PHE A 68 0.33 -15.50 -22.03
C PHE A 68 1.15 -16.72 -22.45
N SER A 69 1.75 -16.66 -23.64
CA SER A 69 2.57 -17.74 -24.19
C SER A 69 4.05 -17.43 -24.00
N ASN A 70 4.89 -18.47 -23.86
CA ASN A 70 6.35 -18.33 -23.86
C ASN A 70 6.92 -17.90 -25.23
N GLU A 71 6.10 -17.93 -26.28
CA GLU A 71 6.43 -17.43 -27.62
C GLU A 71 5.99 -15.96 -27.81
N ALA A 72 5.52 -15.30 -26.75
CA ALA A 72 5.19 -13.89 -26.80
C ALA A 72 6.43 -13.06 -27.15
N ASP A 73 6.23 -11.92 -27.82
CA ASP A 73 7.34 -11.03 -28.13
C ASP A 73 7.96 -10.43 -26.86
N VAL A 74 9.17 -9.88 -27.00
CA VAL A 74 9.93 -9.30 -25.88
C VAL A 74 9.13 -8.21 -25.17
N GLN A 75 8.39 -7.39 -25.92
CA GLN A 75 7.59 -6.32 -25.34
C GLN A 75 6.48 -6.87 -24.46
N ALA A 76 5.79 -7.92 -24.88
CA ALA A 76 4.75 -8.57 -24.10
C ALA A 76 5.30 -9.20 -22.81
N HIS A 77 6.53 -9.71 -22.83
CA HIS A 77 7.21 -10.16 -21.61
C HIS A 77 7.54 -9.00 -20.65
N GLU A 78 8.05 -7.88 -21.15
CA GLU A 78 8.32 -6.71 -20.33
C GLU A 78 7.03 -6.13 -19.74
N ASP A 79 5.99 -5.97 -20.56
CA ASP A 79 4.67 -5.51 -20.14
C ASP A 79 4.06 -6.46 -19.10
N PHE A 80 4.22 -7.78 -19.23
CA PHE A 80 3.77 -8.75 -18.23
C PHE A 80 4.43 -8.51 -16.86
N VAL A 81 5.75 -8.32 -16.86
CA VAL A 81 6.52 -8.11 -15.62
C VAL A 81 6.12 -6.79 -14.97
N GLU A 82 6.07 -5.71 -15.74
CA GLU A 82 5.69 -4.39 -15.23
C GLU A 82 4.25 -4.37 -14.73
N TRP A 83 3.32 -4.97 -15.47
CA TRP A 83 1.92 -5.03 -15.07
C TRP A 83 1.75 -5.86 -13.79
N SER A 84 2.42 -7.02 -13.67
CA SER A 84 2.41 -7.82 -12.44
C SER A 84 2.93 -7.03 -11.24
N PHE A 85 4.00 -6.25 -11.43
CA PHE A 85 4.53 -5.38 -10.38
C PHE A 85 3.48 -4.35 -9.91
N TRP A 86 2.76 -3.71 -10.83
CA TRP A 86 1.72 -2.75 -10.45
C TRP A 86 0.52 -3.39 -9.76
N ILE A 87 0.15 -4.62 -10.13
CA ILE A 87 -0.87 -5.41 -9.42
C ILE A 87 -0.44 -5.68 -7.97
N ASP A 88 0.81 -6.08 -7.75
CA ASP A 88 1.35 -6.31 -6.41
C ASP A 88 1.37 -5.02 -5.57
N VAL A 89 1.80 -3.90 -6.16
CA VAL A 89 1.77 -2.58 -5.53
C VAL A 89 0.33 -2.20 -5.14
N GLN A 90 -0.64 -2.39 -6.04
CA GLN A 90 -2.04 -2.10 -5.77
C GLN A 90 -2.58 -2.91 -4.59
N ASN A 91 -2.29 -4.21 -4.57
CA ASN A 91 -2.73 -5.12 -3.50
C ASN A 91 -2.13 -4.73 -2.15
N LYS A 92 -0.83 -4.46 -2.12
CA LYS A 92 -0.12 -4.04 -0.92
C LYS A 92 -0.66 -2.73 -0.36
N LEU A 93 -0.87 -1.72 -1.21
CA LEU A 93 -1.42 -0.43 -0.79
C LEU A 93 -2.85 -0.57 -0.25
N LYS A 94 -3.69 -1.41 -0.88
CA LYS A 94 -5.04 -1.70 -0.38
C LYS A 94 -5.01 -2.36 1.01
N GLU A 95 -4.08 -3.28 1.23
CA GLU A 95 -3.87 -3.93 2.54
C GLU A 95 -3.40 -2.91 3.59
N GLU A 96 -2.35 -2.13 3.30
CA GLU A 96 -1.82 -1.11 4.21
C GLU A 96 -2.90 -0.08 4.61
N ILE A 97 -3.66 0.43 3.64
CA ILE A 97 -4.79 1.35 3.89
C ILE A 97 -5.81 0.70 4.83
N ASN A 98 -6.14 -0.59 4.62
CA ASN A 98 -7.10 -1.29 5.45
C ASN A 98 -6.58 -1.49 6.89
N GLU A 99 -5.30 -1.80 7.07
CA GLU A 99 -4.70 -1.90 8.41
C GLU A 99 -4.72 -0.55 9.13
N PHE A 100 -4.32 0.54 8.47
CA PHE A 100 -4.34 1.86 9.08
C PHE A 100 -5.76 2.36 9.38
N LYS A 101 -6.76 1.98 8.58
CA LYS A 101 -8.18 2.30 8.86
C LYS A 101 -8.65 1.72 10.19
N LYS A 102 -8.20 0.51 10.57
CA LYS A 102 -8.56 -0.11 11.86
C LYS A 102 -8.12 0.74 13.06
N LEU A 103 -7.07 1.56 12.92
CA LEU A 103 -6.60 2.48 13.97
C LEU A 103 -7.49 3.71 14.17
N ASN A 104 -8.27 4.08 13.16
CA ASN A 104 -9.16 5.24 13.20
C ASN A 104 -10.57 4.92 13.75
N GLY A 105 -10.88 3.66 14.01
CA GLY A 105 -12.19 3.19 14.49
C GLY A 105 -13.18 2.98 13.35
N GLY A 106 -13.93 1.88 13.42
CA GLY A 106 -15.29 1.82 12.90
C GLY A 106 -16.26 2.57 13.81
#